data_AF-A0AAW1M123-F1
#
_entry.id   AF-A0AAW1M123-F1
#
_cell.length_a   1.000
_cell.length_b   1.000
_cell.length_c   1.000
_cell.angle_alpha   90.00
_cell.angle_beta   90.00
_cell.angle_gamma   90.00
#
_symmetry.space_group_name_H-M   'P 1'
#
loop_
_entity.id
_entity.type
_entity.pdbx_description
1 polymer ?
#
loop_
_entity_poly.entity_id
_entity_poly.type
_entity_poly.pdbx_seq_one_letter_code
_entity_poly.pdbx_strand_id
1 'polypeptide(L)'
;MENITASEVAGFGVGTLLLCATIAAPKVDAFISSSQRRSLGMCKRCGDVKLVACPKCKGSGVIKPGGLFGFNNLIEDLFPGRLESDDKPVSCVHCRSKGHFPCPLCQT
;
A
#
# COMPACT_ATOMS: atom_id res chain seq x y z
N MET A 1 -12.15 39.13 -21.02
CA MET A 1 -12.55 37.78 -20.59
C MET A 1 -11.72 36.81 -21.38
N GLU A 2 -10.75 36.16 -20.76
CA GLU A 2 -9.83 35.25 -21.45
C GLU A 2 -10.59 33.96 -21.76
N ASN A 3 -10.85 33.72 -23.04
CA ASN A 3 -11.66 32.62 -23.51
C ASN A 3 -10.77 31.36 -23.54
N ILE A 4 -11.10 30.36 -22.72
CA ILE A 4 -10.48 29.04 -22.77
C ILE A 4 -10.47 28.56 -24.22
N THR A 5 -9.28 28.27 -24.75
CA THR A 5 -9.12 27.87 -26.15
C THR A 5 -9.57 26.41 -26.32
N ALA A 6 -10.14 26.05 -27.47
CA ALA A 6 -10.61 24.68 -27.75
C ALA A 6 -9.54 23.60 -27.47
N SER A 7 -8.26 23.93 -27.72
CA SER A 7 -7.11 23.07 -27.43
C SER A 7 -6.90 22.82 -25.93
N GLU A 8 -7.22 23.80 -25.09
CA GLU A 8 -7.11 23.71 -23.63
C GLU A 8 -8.20 22.80 -23.05
N VAL A 9 -9.43 22.92 -23.55
CA VAL A 9 -10.54 21.98 -23.21
C VAL A 9 -10.20 20.55 -23.61
N ALA A 10 -9.65 20.37 -24.81
CA ALA A 10 -9.22 19.04 -25.27
C ALA A 10 -8.10 18.47 -24.39
N GLY A 11 -7.13 19.29 -24.00
CA GLY A 11 -6.08 18.93 -23.06
C GLY A 11 -6.63 18.50 -21.70
N PHE A 12 -7.57 19.25 -21.13
CA PHE A 12 -8.24 18.88 -19.87
C PHE A 12 -9.07 17.60 -20.00
N GLY A 13 -9.77 17.41 -21.12
CA GLY A 13 -10.54 16.20 -21.38
C GLY A 13 -9.66 14.95 -21.44
N VAL A 14 -8.60 14.99 -22.24
CA VAL A 14 -7.65 13.86 -22.36
C VAL A 14 -6.90 13.63 -21.05
N GLY A 15 -6.46 14.72 -20.38
CA GLY A 15 -5.77 14.64 -19.09
C GLY A 15 -6.61 14.01 -17.98
N THR A 16 -7.88 14.41 -17.87
CA THR A 16 -8.81 13.81 -16.88
C THR A 16 -9.13 12.35 -17.19
N LEU A 17 -9.29 12.00 -18.47
CA LEU A 17 -9.50 10.60 -18.87
C LEU A 17 -8.31 9.71 -18.51
N LEU A 18 -7.08 10.16 -18.78
CA LEU A 18 -5.86 9.44 -18.42
C LEU A 18 -5.69 9.29 -16.91
N LEU A 19 -6.00 10.35 -16.14
CA LEU A 19 -6.00 10.28 -14.68
C LEU A 19 -7.00 9.23 -14.17
N CYS A 20 -8.22 9.22 -14.70
CA CYS A 20 -9.22 8.21 -14.34
C CYS A 20 -8.76 6.79 -14.71
N ALA A 21 -8.16 6.61 -15.88
CA ALA A 21 -7.63 5.32 -16.32
C ALA A 21 -6.52 4.80 -15.38
N THR A 22 -5.59 5.67 -14.98
CA THR A 22 -4.50 5.29 -14.05
C THR A 22 -5.00 4.93 -12.66
N ILE A 23 -6.05 5.60 -12.16
CA ILE A 23 -6.68 5.26 -10.88
C ILE A 23 -7.51 3.96 -10.98
N ALA A 24 -8.16 3.71 -12.12
CA ALA A 24 -9.02 2.55 -12.33
C ALA A 24 -8.23 1.26 -12.61
N ALA A 25 -7.07 1.33 -13.30
CA ALA A 25 -6.32 0.14 -13.69
C ALA A 25 -5.92 -0.77 -12.50
N PRO A 26 -5.36 -0.27 -11.38
CA PRO A 26 -5.05 -1.11 -10.21
C PRO A 26 -6.28 -1.72 -9.54
N LYS A 27 -7.43 -1.04 -9.62
CA LYS A 27 -8.70 -1.51 -9.04
C LYS A 27 -9.22 -2.72 -9.80
N VAL A 28 -9.16 -2.68 -11.13
CA VAL A 28 -9.57 -3.79 -11.99
C VAL A 28 -8.62 -4.97 -11.82
N ASP A 29 -7.31 -4.74 -11.81
CA ASP A 29 -6.32 -5.81 -11.60
C ASP A 29 -6.51 -6.51 -10.24
N ALA A 30 -6.73 -5.72 -9.17
CA ALA A 30 -7.05 -6.26 -7.85
C ALA A 30 -8.36 -7.07 -7.83
N PHE A 31 -9.38 -6.62 -8.57
CA PHE A 31 -10.64 -7.35 -8.68
C PHE A 31 -10.47 -8.69 -9.40
N ILE A 32 -9.77 -8.71 -10.53
CA ILE A 32 -9.51 -9.95 -11.29
C ILE A 32 -8.66 -10.92 -10.46
N SER A 33 -7.61 -10.41 -9.81
CA SER A 33 -6.79 -11.19 -8.88
C SER A 33 -7.64 -11.79 -7.74
N SER A 34 -8.56 -11.01 -7.16
CA SER A 34 -9.45 -11.51 -6.11
C SER A 34 -10.42 -12.60 -6.60
N SER A 35 -10.92 -12.46 -7.83
CA SER A 35 -11.82 -13.42 -8.47
C SER A 35 -11.12 -14.74 -8.75
N GLN A 36 -9.89 -14.70 -9.30
CA GLN A 36 -9.10 -15.91 -9.56
C GLN A 36 -8.75 -16.65 -8.27
N ARG A 37 -8.31 -15.93 -7.23
CA ARG A 37 -8.02 -16.52 -5.90
C ARG A 37 -9.24 -17.21 -5.29
N ARG A 38 -10.44 -16.66 -5.51
CA ARG A 38 -11.70 -17.27 -5.03
C ARG A 38 -12.03 -18.57 -5.77
N SER A 39 -11.78 -18.64 -7.07
CA SER A 39 -11.98 -19.86 -7.87
C SER A 39 -11.04 -21.00 -7.47
N LEU A 40 -9.79 -20.66 -7.13
CA LEU A 40 -8.75 -21.60 -6.70
C LEU A 40 -8.91 -22.08 -5.24
N GLY A 41 -9.98 -21.68 -4.54
CA GLY A 41 -10.22 -22.09 -3.16
C GLY A 41 -9.22 -21.51 -2.15
N MET A 42 -8.49 -20.46 -2.53
CA MET A 42 -7.46 -19.87 -1.67
C MET A 42 -8.08 -19.24 -0.42
N CYS A 43 -7.34 -19.20 0.68
CA CYS A 43 -7.82 -18.57 1.90
C CYS A 43 -8.19 -17.10 1.64
N LYS A 44 -9.41 -16.70 1.98
CA LYS A 44 -9.91 -15.32 1.78
C LYS A 44 -9.11 -14.26 2.55
N ARG A 45 -8.41 -14.67 3.62
CA ARG A 45 -7.61 -13.78 4.47
C ARG A 45 -6.13 -13.79 4.12
N CYS A 46 -5.53 -14.97 3.93
CA CYS A 46 -4.11 -15.09 3.62
C CYS A 46 -3.80 -15.12 2.12
N GLY A 47 -4.74 -15.51 1.24
CA GLY A 47 -4.41 -15.82 -0.15
C GLY A 47 -3.30 -16.87 -0.26
N ASP A 48 -3.34 -17.87 0.64
CA ASP A 48 -2.41 -19.00 0.78
C ASP A 48 -0.91 -18.68 0.99
N VAL A 49 -0.53 -17.42 1.25
CA VAL A 49 0.84 -17.12 1.70
C VAL A 49 1.14 -17.65 3.11
N LYS A 50 0.13 -18.17 3.82
CA LYS A 50 0.20 -18.75 5.19
C LYS A 50 0.69 -17.82 6.29
N LEU A 51 1.32 -16.70 5.95
CA LEU A 51 1.81 -15.66 6.83
C LEU A 51 1.11 -14.34 6.48
N VAL A 52 0.68 -13.61 7.49
CA VAL A 52 0.03 -12.31 7.39
C VAL A 52 0.90 -11.28 8.10
N ALA A 53 1.07 -10.10 7.48
CA ALA A 53 1.87 -9.03 8.05
C ALA A 53 1.29 -8.54 9.38
N CYS A 54 2.15 -8.35 10.38
CA CYS A 54 1.81 -7.79 11.68
C CYS A 54 1.16 -6.39 11.49
N PRO A 55 -0.07 -6.15 11.98
CA PRO A 55 -0.74 -4.87 11.77
C PRO A 55 -0.03 -3.72 12.50
N LYS A 56 0.68 -4.01 13.61
CA LYS A 56 1.36 -2.98 14.41
C LYS A 56 2.65 -2.47 13.78
N CYS A 57 3.44 -3.35 13.18
CA CYS A 57 4.70 -2.98 12.51
C CYS A 57 4.60 -3.04 10.98
N LYS A 58 3.42 -3.29 10.41
CA LYS A 58 3.18 -3.37 8.96
C LYS A 58 4.16 -4.29 8.20
N GLY A 59 4.62 -5.37 8.81
CA GLY A 59 5.58 -6.29 8.17
C GLY A 59 7.06 -6.08 8.51
N SER A 60 7.47 -4.94 9.09
CA SER A 60 8.89 -4.62 9.30
C SER A 60 9.57 -5.37 10.45
N GLY A 61 8.79 -5.92 11.40
CA GLY A 61 9.31 -6.46 12.66
C GLY A 61 9.72 -5.40 13.68
N VAL A 62 9.72 -4.12 13.31
CA VAL A 62 10.22 -3.02 14.13
C VAL A 62 9.31 -1.81 14.04
N ILE A 63 8.98 -1.21 15.17
CA ILE A 63 8.17 0.01 15.26
C ILE A 63 9.16 1.17 15.33
N LYS A 64 9.27 1.97 14.26
CA LYS A 64 9.97 3.26 14.32
C LYS A 64 9.10 4.20 15.17
N PRO A 65 9.56 4.67 16.34
CA PRO A 65 8.82 5.67 17.10
C PRO A 65 9.02 7.01 16.40
N GLY A 66 8.09 7.38 15.51
CA GLY A 66 8.19 8.64 14.77
C GLY A 66 7.20 8.75 13.62
N GLY A 67 6.10 9.47 13.87
CA GLY A 67 5.23 10.01 12.81
C GLY A 67 3.89 9.30 12.60
N LEU A 68 2.81 10.01 12.94
CA LEU A 68 1.40 9.58 12.89
C LEU A 68 0.85 9.40 11.46
N PHE A 69 1.63 9.61 10.41
CA PHE A 69 1.15 9.52 9.03
C PHE A 69 2.18 8.87 8.11
N GLY A 70 1.74 7.89 7.32
CA GLY A 70 2.52 7.18 6.30
C GLY A 70 3.00 8.03 5.12
N PHE A 71 3.11 9.35 5.28
CA PHE A 71 3.74 10.25 4.32
C PHE A 71 5.27 10.22 4.41
N ASN A 72 5.84 9.87 5.57
CA ASN A 72 7.30 9.80 5.73
C ASN A 72 7.91 8.73 4.82
N ASN A 73 7.23 7.61 4.57
CA ASN A 73 7.75 6.58 3.66
C ASN A 73 7.84 7.06 2.20
N LEU A 74 6.89 7.90 1.75
CA LEU A 74 6.89 8.42 0.38
C LEU A 74 7.94 9.52 0.19
N ILE A 75 8.15 10.35 1.22
CA ILE A 75 9.21 11.38 1.22
C ILE A 75 10.60 10.76 1.42
N GLU A 76 10.74 9.71 2.22
CA GLU A 76 11.99 8.96 2.44
C GLU A 76 12.44 8.22 1.17
N ASP A 77 11.50 7.72 0.35
CA ASP A 77 11.79 7.16 -1.00
C ASP A 77 12.22 8.25 -2.00
N LEU A 78 11.68 9.47 -1.89
CA LEU A 78 12.01 10.60 -2.78
C LEU A 78 13.27 11.37 -2.36
N PHE A 79 13.60 11.41 -1.07
CA PHE A 79 14.73 12.12 -0.48
C PHE A 79 15.42 11.27 0.59
N PRO A 80 16.20 10.25 0.19
CA PRO A 80 16.92 9.41 1.14
C PRO A 80 17.96 10.25 1.91
N GLY A 81 17.78 10.38 3.23
CA GLY A 81 18.78 10.93 4.15
C GLY A 81 18.53 12.33 4.74
N ARG A 82 17.35 12.95 4.57
CA ARG A 82 17.08 14.28 5.16
C ARG A 82 16.29 14.27 6.48
N LEU A 83 15.76 13.12 6.89
CA LEU A 83 14.93 13.00 8.09
C LEU A 83 15.39 11.84 8.97
N GLU A 84 16.69 11.84 9.31
CA GLU A 84 17.22 10.99 10.37
C GLU A 84 16.66 11.49 11.71
N SER A 85 15.49 10.98 12.07
CA SER A 85 15.04 11.03 13.45
C SER A 85 15.87 9.98 14.19
N ASP A 86 16.73 10.42 15.11
CA ASP A 86 17.64 9.61 15.95
C ASP A 86 16.88 8.73 16.98
N ASP A 87 15.72 8.24 16.60
CA ASP A 87 14.87 7.39 17.41
C ASP A 87 15.16 5.94 17.08
N LYS A 88 15.86 5.27 18.00
CA LYS A 88 16.24 3.87 17.87
C LYS A 88 15.01 3.02 17.56
N PRO A 89 15.05 2.19 16.51
CA PRO A 89 13.88 1.45 16.08
C PRO A 89 13.57 0.35 17.11
N VAL A 90 12.34 0.35 17.64
CA VAL A 90 11.93 -0.53 18.76
C VAL A 90 11.37 -1.83 18.23
N SER A 91 11.92 -2.97 18.65
CA SER A 91 11.44 -4.30 18.22
C SER A 91 9.94 -4.46 18.50
N CYS A 92 9.20 -4.99 17.51
CA CYS A 92 7.77 -5.17 17.67
C CYS A 92 7.49 -6.39 18.57
N VAL A 93 7.07 -6.13 19.80
CA VAL A 93 6.72 -7.19 20.78
C VAL A 93 5.57 -8.06 20.28
N HIS A 94 4.64 -7.49 19.51
CA HIS A 94 3.44 -8.18 19.06
C HIS A 94 3.72 -9.32 18.07
N CYS A 95 4.69 -9.14 17.17
CA CYS A 95 5.15 -10.21 16.28
C CYS A 95 6.50 -10.81 16.70
N ARG A 96 7.02 -10.43 17.89
CA ARG A 96 8.36 -10.80 18.38
C ARG A 96 9.42 -10.59 17.32
N SER A 97 9.46 -9.38 16.77
CA SER A 97 10.36 -8.95 15.68
C SER A 97 10.30 -9.76 14.37
N LYS A 98 9.35 -10.68 14.19
CA LYS A 98 9.21 -11.45 12.94
C LYS A 98 8.56 -10.66 11.80
N GLY A 99 7.82 -9.60 12.12
CA GLY A 99 7.08 -8.81 11.14
C GLY A 99 5.78 -9.45 10.64
N HIS A 100 5.57 -10.75 10.87
CA HIS A 100 4.39 -11.48 10.42
C HIS A 100 3.90 -12.49 11.48
N PHE A 101 2.68 -12.99 11.30
CA PHE A 101 2.10 -14.09 12.07
C PHE A 101 1.48 -15.10 11.10
N PRO A 102 1.37 -16.38 11.46
CA PRO A 102 0.67 -17.33 10.61
C PRO A 102 -0.81 -16.96 10.49
N CYS A 103 -1.42 -17.27 9.35
CA CYS A 103 -2.82 -16.96 9.15
C CYS A 103 -3.70 -17.83 10.04
N PRO A 104 -4.57 -17.23 10.87
CA PRO A 104 -5.43 -17.97 11.77
C PRO A 104 -6.50 -18.81 11.05
N LEU A 105 -6.84 -18.49 9.80
CA LEU A 105 -7.79 -19.27 8.98
C LEU A 105 -7.13 -20.39 8.17
N CYS A 106 -5.79 -20.36 8.06
CA CYS A 106 -5.02 -21.34 7.28
C CYS A 106 -4.39 -22.41 8.21
N GLN A 107 -4.58 -22.28 9.54
CA GLN A 107 -4.07 -23.19 10.58
C GLN A 107 -5.15 -24.01 11.29
N THR A 108 -6.43 -23.71 11.05
CA THR A 108 -7.58 -24.53 11.41
C THR A 108 -7.88 -25.52 10.31
#